data_AF-A0A6G3WNP9-F1
#
_entry.id   AF-A0A6G3WNP9-F1
#
_cell.length_a   1.000
_cell.length_b   1.000
_cell.length_c   1.000
_cell.angle_alpha   90.00
_cell.angle_beta   90.00
_cell.angle_gamma   90.00
#
_symmetry.space_group_name_H-M   'P 1'
#
loop_
_entity.id
_entity.type
_entity.pdbx_description
1 polymer ?
#
loop_
_entity_poly.entity_id
_entity_poly.type
_entity_poly.pdbx_seq_one_letter_code
_entity_poly.pdbx_strand_id
1 'polypeptide(L)'
;LNGYARDPADQVMPEHVFAPMLHALGFRGRPADSPAGQAAQYHRMLADLAAEGRPVLLVLDNASSTAQIADLMPRSRAHRTLITSRHTLVTRGSRTLELGALSPAGARALVEEQLEFLSPGGTRTRQDATGTERLCRLCGHLPLALHIATALLARDPDLTPSELADELARARHKLDVLDDGERAVRAAFELSYRRLTPQQARMFRLLPVNPGPHIATDAVARLVDLPDDRAVGL
;
A
#
# COMPACT_ATOMS: atom_id res chain seq x y z
N LEU A 1 6.48 8.73 4.04
CA LEU A 1 6.29 9.74 5.11
C LEU A 1 5.54 9.21 6.34
N ASN A 2 4.92 8.02 6.26
CA ASN A 2 4.20 7.42 7.40
C ASN A 2 3.18 8.39 8.04
N GLY A 3 2.51 9.21 7.23
CA GLY A 3 1.65 10.29 7.73
C GLY A 3 0.44 9.80 8.54
N TYR A 4 0.03 8.56 8.33
CA TYR A 4 -1.12 7.96 9.01
C TYR A 4 -0.70 6.99 10.13
N ALA A 5 0.51 7.15 10.67
CA ALA A 5 0.94 6.40 11.82
C ALA A 5 -0.02 6.62 13.01
N ARG A 6 -0.25 5.57 13.79
CA ARG A 6 -1.16 5.62 14.94
C ARG A 6 -0.60 6.48 16.07
N ASP A 7 0.71 6.40 16.28
CA ASP A 7 1.45 7.32 17.15
C ASP A 7 2.01 8.47 16.29
N PRO A 8 1.71 9.74 16.62
CA PRO A 8 2.32 10.89 15.95
C PRO A 8 3.85 10.89 15.97
N ALA A 9 4.49 10.27 16.97
CA ALA A 9 5.94 10.17 17.06
C ALA A 9 6.57 9.30 15.96
N ASP A 10 5.79 8.38 15.38
CA ASP A 10 6.24 7.52 14.28
C ASP A 10 6.08 8.19 12.90
N GLN A 11 5.54 9.41 12.85
CA GLN A 11 5.41 10.16 11.60
C GLN A 11 6.78 10.67 11.13
N VAL A 12 7.04 10.50 9.84
CA VAL A 12 8.30 10.95 9.25
C VAL A 12 8.14 12.40 8.77
N MET A 13 8.71 13.33 9.54
CA MET A 13 8.82 14.77 9.23
C MET A 13 10.03 15.10 8.33
N PRO A 14 10.07 16.27 7.65
CA PRO A 14 11.14 16.66 6.73
C PRO A 14 12.55 16.54 7.31
N GLU A 15 12.73 16.91 8.58
CA GLU A 15 14.00 16.82 9.30
C GLU A 15 14.59 15.40 9.35
N HIS A 16 13.75 14.37 9.29
CA HIS A 16 14.19 12.97 9.31
C HIS A 16 14.67 12.48 7.94
N VAL A 17 14.33 13.17 6.84
CA VAL A 17 14.53 12.65 5.48
C VAL A 17 15.57 13.42 4.66
N PHE A 18 16.01 14.61 5.09
CA PHE A 18 17.01 15.38 4.32
C PHE A 18 18.31 14.63 4.11
N ALA A 19 18.87 14.00 5.15
CA ALA A 19 20.10 13.20 5.02
C ALA A 19 19.92 11.98 4.10
N PRO A 20 18.88 11.12 4.25
CA PRO A 20 18.59 10.07 3.28
C PRO A 20 18.40 10.58 1.84
N MET A 21 17.71 11.70 1.65
CA MET A 21 17.49 12.29 0.32
C MET A 21 18.78 12.82 -0.30
N LEU A 22 19.64 13.48 0.49
CA LEU A 22 20.97 13.90 0.04
C LEU A 22 21.78 12.71 -0.47
N HIS A 23 21.77 11.60 0.26
CA HIS A 23 22.44 10.38 -0.16
C HIS A 23 21.86 9.84 -1.48
N ALA A 24 20.53 9.77 -1.60
CA ALA A 24 19.85 9.32 -2.82
C ALA A 24 20.13 10.22 -4.04
N LEU A 25 20.33 11.53 -3.83
CA LEU A 25 20.71 12.48 -4.87
C LEU A 25 22.20 12.39 -5.26
N GLY A 26 22.98 11.58 -4.57
CA GLY A 26 24.41 11.38 -4.84
C GLY A 26 25.32 12.40 -4.15
N PHE A 27 24.86 13.04 -3.08
CA PHE A 27 25.71 13.92 -2.28
C PHE A 27 26.89 13.14 -1.68
N ARG A 28 28.11 13.55 -2.03
CA ARG A 28 29.35 12.87 -1.61
C ARG A 28 30.00 13.45 -0.35
N GLY A 29 29.46 14.55 0.17
CA GLY A 29 29.94 15.17 1.40
C GLY A 29 29.31 14.57 2.65
N ARG A 30 29.78 14.99 3.82
CA ARG A 30 29.10 14.70 5.09
C ARG A 30 27.88 15.62 5.23
N PRO A 31 26.67 15.08 5.47
CA PRO A 31 25.50 15.90 5.80
C PRO A 31 25.79 16.79 7.01
N ALA A 32 25.23 18.00 7.04
CA ALA A 32 25.36 18.87 8.20
C ALA A 32 24.80 18.20 9.46
N ASP A 33 25.33 18.55 10.64
CA ASP A 33 24.88 17.94 11.89
C ASP A 33 23.50 18.43 12.35
N SER A 34 23.01 19.55 11.80
CA SER A 34 21.69 20.11 12.11
C SER A 34 20.68 19.90 10.98
N PRO A 35 19.38 19.69 11.29
CA PRO A 35 18.33 19.56 10.29
C PRO A 35 18.26 20.75 9.31
N ALA A 36 18.39 21.99 9.82
CA ALA A 36 18.41 23.18 8.98
C ALA A 36 19.59 23.20 8.01
N GLY A 37 20.77 22.75 8.45
CA GLY A 37 21.95 22.63 7.59
C GLY A 37 21.75 21.57 6.50
N GLN A 38 21.14 20.44 6.83
CA GLN A 38 20.81 19.37 5.87
C GLN A 38 19.78 19.84 4.85
N ALA A 39 18.73 20.56 5.28
CA ALA A 39 17.74 21.17 4.40
C ALA A 39 18.40 22.14 3.40
N ALA A 40 19.34 22.96 3.88
CA ALA A 40 20.06 23.90 3.02
C ALA A 40 20.97 23.17 2.00
N GLN A 41 21.65 22.10 2.40
CA GLN A 41 22.42 21.25 1.48
C GLN A 41 21.52 20.59 0.43
N TYR A 42 20.38 20.04 0.86
CA TYR A 42 19.40 19.39 0.00
C TYR A 42 18.89 20.34 -1.09
N HIS A 43 18.48 21.56 -0.70
CA HIS A 43 18.00 22.54 -1.68
C HIS A 43 19.09 23.04 -2.62
N ARG A 44 20.35 23.17 -2.15
CA ARG A 44 21.49 23.49 -3.03
C ARG A 44 21.71 22.39 -4.05
N MET A 45 21.71 21.12 -3.62
CA MET A 45 21.87 19.97 -4.52
C MET A 45 20.80 19.95 -5.62
N LEU A 46 19.53 20.23 -5.27
CA LEU A 46 18.47 20.36 -6.28
C LEU A 46 18.72 21.54 -7.22
N ALA A 47 19.14 22.69 -6.70
CA ALA A 47 19.45 23.86 -7.54
C ALA A 47 20.59 23.57 -8.54
N ASP A 48 21.65 22.91 -8.09
CA ASP A 48 22.79 22.52 -8.94
C ASP A 48 22.35 21.54 -10.03
N LEU A 49 21.57 20.51 -9.67
CA LEU A 49 20.98 19.58 -10.64
C LEU A 49 20.10 20.28 -11.67
N ALA A 50 19.29 21.26 -11.25
CA ALA A 50 18.50 22.06 -12.19
C ALA A 50 19.37 22.88 -13.14
N ALA A 51 20.45 23.50 -12.64
CA ALA A 51 21.38 24.29 -13.44
C ALA A 51 22.14 23.42 -14.47
N GLU A 52 22.42 22.17 -14.11
CA GLU A 52 22.98 21.14 -15.00
C GLU A 52 21.96 20.56 -16.00
N GLY A 53 20.69 20.99 -15.96
CA GLY A 53 19.65 20.44 -16.83
C GLY A 53 19.23 19.01 -16.46
N ARG A 54 19.41 18.61 -15.20
CA ARG A 54 19.11 17.28 -14.66
C ARG A 54 17.88 17.34 -13.74
N PRO A 55 16.65 17.32 -14.30
CA PRO A 55 15.44 17.39 -13.50
C PRO A 55 15.29 16.14 -12.61
N VAL A 56 14.60 16.32 -11.49
CA VAL A 56 14.36 15.25 -10.49
C VAL A 56 12.86 15.14 -10.28
N LEU A 57 12.37 13.90 -10.16
CA LEU A 57 11.02 13.60 -9.68
C LEU A 57 11.11 13.16 -8.22
N LEU A 58 10.45 13.91 -7.34
CA LEU A 58 10.31 13.55 -5.94
C LEU A 58 8.98 12.84 -5.72
N VAL A 59 9.02 11.69 -5.05
CA VAL A 59 7.82 10.92 -4.70
C VAL A 59 7.66 10.94 -3.18
N LEU A 60 6.65 11.65 -2.71
CA LEU A 60 6.34 11.81 -1.30
C LEU A 60 5.13 10.94 -0.96
N ASP A 61 5.42 9.69 -0.56
CA ASP A 61 4.40 8.68 -0.36
C ASP A 61 3.77 8.75 1.04
N ASN A 62 2.44 8.61 1.07
CA ASN A 62 1.61 8.46 2.25
C ASN A 62 1.77 9.63 3.24
N ALA A 63 1.66 10.86 2.71
CA ALA A 63 1.61 12.09 3.51
C ALA A 63 0.22 12.29 4.10
N SER A 64 0.12 12.80 5.33
CA SER A 64 -1.16 13.14 5.97
C SER A 64 -1.35 14.64 6.20
N SER A 65 -0.28 15.44 6.08
CA SER A 65 -0.36 16.89 6.26
C SER A 65 0.62 17.64 5.35
N THR A 66 0.32 18.92 5.11
CA THR A 66 1.19 19.82 4.34
C THR A 66 2.53 20.08 5.05
N ALA A 67 2.56 19.99 6.38
CA ALA A 67 3.78 20.15 7.17
C ALA A 67 4.82 19.05 6.86
N GLN A 68 4.39 17.84 6.49
CA GLN A 68 5.31 16.76 6.12
C GLN A 68 6.00 16.96 4.77
N ILE A 69 5.49 17.87 3.94
CA ILE A 69 5.95 18.01 2.54
C ILE A 69 6.48 19.41 2.21
N ALA A 70 6.09 20.45 2.94
CA ALA A 70 6.36 21.84 2.59
C ALA A 70 7.86 22.12 2.36
N ASP A 71 8.72 21.69 3.29
CA ASP A 71 10.17 21.95 3.22
C ASP A 71 10.90 20.99 2.26
N LEU A 72 10.25 19.92 1.82
CA LEU A 72 10.80 18.99 0.82
C LEU A 72 10.59 19.50 -0.61
N MET A 73 9.69 20.46 -0.82
CA MET A 73 9.34 20.93 -2.15
C MET A 73 10.52 21.61 -2.86
N PRO A 74 10.83 21.21 -4.12
CA PRO A 74 11.83 21.90 -4.92
C PRO A 74 11.40 23.34 -5.22
N ARG A 75 12.37 24.26 -5.16
CA ARG A 75 12.16 25.69 -5.46
C ARG A 75 12.21 25.98 -6.97
N SER A 76 12.96 25.16 -7.71
CA SER A 76 13.09 25.27 -9.17
C SER A 76 11.94 24.55 -9.88
N ARG A 77 11.43 25.17 -10.95
CA ARG A 77 10.45 24.57 -11.87
C ARG A 77 11.04 23.47 -12.77
N ALA A 78 12.34 23.19 -12.69
CA ALA A 78 12.94 22.07 -13.40
C ALA A 78 12.47 20.71 -12.82
N HIS A 79 12.24 20.65 -11.50
CA HIS A 79 11.84 19.43 -10.81
C HIS A 79 10.31 19.28 -10.75
N ARG A 80 9.86 18.07 -10.42
CA ARG A 80 8.46 17.75 -10.17
C ARG A 80 8.32 16.96 -8.88
N THR A 81 7.18 17.08 -8.23
CA THR A 81 6.85 16.31 -7.03
C THR A 81 5.50 15.61 -7.24
N LEU A 82 5.47 14.32 -6.97
CA LEU A 82 4.26 13.50 -6.86
C LEU A 82 4.03 13.21 -5.37
N ILE A 83 2.82 13.48 -4.89
CA ILE A 83 2.44 13.25 -3.49
C ILE A 83 1.29 12.24 -3.50
N THR A 84 1.37 11.21 -2.67
CA THR A 84 0.23 10.33 -2.39
C THR A 84 -0.26 10.59 -0.97
N SER A 85 -1.58 10.59 -0.79
CA SER A 85 -2.25 10.86 0.48
C SER A 85 -3.61 10.20 0.48
N ARG A 86 -4.16 9.89 1.67
CA ARG A 86 -5.54 9.39 1.82
C ARG A 86 -6.55 10.52 1.99
N HIS A 87 -6.07 11.74 2.21
CA HIS A 87 -6.88 12.96 2.31
C HIS A 87 -6.40 13.98 1.29
N THR A 88 -7.31 14.81 0.80
CA THR A 88 -6.93 15.88 -0.14
C THR A 88 -5.96 16.85 0.52
N LEU A 89 -4.71 16.87 0.06
CA LEU A 89 -3.69 17.83 0.48
C LEU A 89 -3.61 18.97 -0.52
N VAL A 90 -4.07 20.15 -0.13
CA VAL A 90 -4.01 21.34 -0.98
C VAL A 90 -2.68 22.04 -0.79
N THR A 91 -1.85 22.08 -1.83
CA THR A 91 -0.56 22.78 -1.84
C THR A 91 -0.55 23.81 -2.98
N ARG A 92 0.17 24.93 -2.80
CA ARG A 92 0.26 25.95 -3.85
C ARG A 92 0.88 25.37 -5.12
N GLY A 93 0.20 25.53 -6.25
CA GLY A 93 0.67 25.04 -7.54
C GLY A 93 0.54 23.53 -7.75
N SER A 94 -0.13 22.80 -6.85
CA SER A 94 -0.41 21.37 -7.07
C SER A 94 -1.67 21.17 -7.91
N ARG A 95 -1.65 20.14 -8.75
CA ARG A 95 -2.87 19.57 -9.37
C ARG A 95 -3.25 18.32 -8.59
N THR A 96 -4.45 18.30 -8.04
CA THR A 96 -5.00 17.11 -7.36
C THR A 96 -5.60 16.16 -8.39
N LEU A 97 -5.27 14.87 -8.28
CA LEU A 97 -5.94 13.79 -8.97
C LEU A 97 -6.60 12.91 -7.91
N GLU A 98 -7.91 13.02 -7.78
CA GLU A 98 -8.69 12.15 -6.89
C GLU A 98 -8.77 10.75 -7.51
N LEU A 99 -8.35 9.73 -6.76
CA LEU A 99 -8.38 8.33 -7.18
C LEU A 99 -9.62 7.67 -6.58
N GLY A 100 -10.61 7.41 -7.44
CA GLY A 100 -11.79 6.62 -7.08
C GLY A 100 -11.54 5.11 -7.15
N ALA A 101 -12.57 4.34 -6.82
CA ALA A 101 -12.61 2.92 -7.11
C ALA A 101 -12.48 2.65 -8.62
N LEU A 102 -12.09 1.43 -8.99
CA LEU A 102 -11.99 1.05 -10.40
C LEU A 102 -13.36 1.12 -11.08
N SER A 103 -13.36 1.37 -12.38
CA SER A 103 -14.57 1.15 -13.19
C SER A 103 -14.97 -0.33 -13.13
N PRO A 104 -16.25 -0.68 -13.32
CA PRO A 104 -16.68 -2.08 -13.33
C PRO A 104 -15.87 -2.95 -14.31
N ALA A 105 -15.54 -2.42 -15.48
CA ALA A 105 -14.70 -3.11 -16.46
C ALA A 105 -13.25 -3.27 -15.98
N GLY A 106 -12.67 -2.24 -15.35
CA GLY A 106 -11.32 -2.30 -14.79
C GLY A 106 -11.21 -3.26 -13.60
N ALA A 107 -12.24 -3.32 -12.75
CA ALA A 107 -12.32 -4.28 -11.65
C ALA A 107 -12.35 -5.72 -12.15
N ARG A 108 -13.17 -6.01 -13.16
CA ARG A 108 -13.23 -7.34 -13.80
C ARG A 108 -11.90 -7.71 -14.45
N ALA A 109 -11.30 -6.79 -15.21
CA ALA A 109 -10.00 -7.00 -15.84
C ALA A 109 -8.91 -7.30 -14.81
N LEU A 110 -8.87 -6.57 -13.68
CA LEU A 110 -7.92 -6.81 -12.60
C LEU A 110 -8.06 -8.23 -12.00
N VAL A 111 -9.30 -8.69 -11.77
CA VAL A 111 -9.57 -10.05 -11.25
C VAL A 111 -9.13 -11.10 -12.26
N GLU A 112 -9.46 -10.93 -13.54
CA GLU A 112 -9.10 -11.86 -14.61
C GLU A 112 -7.59 -11.97 -14.79
N GLU A 113 -6.90 -10.83 -14.87
CA GLU A 113 -5.43 -10.78 -15.05
C GLU A 113 -4.69 -11.40 -13.87
N GLN A 114 -5.12 -11.09 -12.64
CA GLN A 114 -4.51 -11.69 -11.46
C GLN A 114 -4.78 -13.18 -11.34
N LEU A 115 -6.00 -13.63 -11.65
CA LEU A 115 -6.30 -15.05 -11.55
C LEU A 115 -5.51 -15.85 -12.60
N GLU A 116 -5.35 -15.31 -13.81
CA GLU A 116 -4.48 -15.90 -14.83
C GLU A 116 -3.02 -15.96 -14.35
N PHE A 117 -2.52 -14.91 -13.68
CA PHE A 117 -1.17 -14.91 -13.11
C PHE A 117 -0.99 -15.94 -11.99
N LEU A 118 -1.96 -16.04 -11.06
CA LEU A 118 -1.89 -16.92 -9.89
C LEU A 118 -2.28 -18.38 -10.19
N SER A 119 -3.05 -18.61 -11.25
CA SER A 119 -3.57 -19.92 -11.65
C SER A 119 -3.78 -19.97 -13.17
N PRO A 120 -2.67 -20.11 -13.95
CA PRO A 120 -2.71 -20.06 -15.41
C PRO A 120 -3.66 -21.09 -16.04
N GLY A 121 -4.34 -20.69 -17.12
CA GLY A 121 -5.29 -21.54 -17.83
C GLY A 121 -6.66 -21.68 -17.16
N GLY A 122 -6.92 -20.92 -16.08
CA GLY A 122 -8.22 -20.89 -15.43
C GLY A 122 -9.31 -20.27 -16.32
N THR A 123 -10.46 -20.94 -16.45
CA THR A 123 -11.63 -20.43 -17.19
C THR A 123 -12.77 -19.96 -16.26
N ARG A 124 -12.58 -20.07 -14.95
CA ARG A 124 -13.61 -19.90 -13.91
C ARG A 124 -14.29 -18.53 -13.94
N THR A 125 -13.54 -17.45 -14.12
CA THR A 125 -14.11 -16.09 -14.24
C THR A 125 -14.94 -15.91 -15.50
N ARG A 126 -14.58 -16.60 -16.60
CA ARG A 126 -15.36 -16.59 -17.85
C ARG A 126 -16.61 -17.47 -17.76
N GLN A 127 -16.50 -18.63 -17.10
CA GLN A 127 -17.61 -19.56 -16.88
C GLN A 127 -18.64 -18.99 -15.91
N ASP A 128 -18.19 -18.21 -14.93
CA ASP A 128 -19.02 -17.51 -13.95
C ASP A 128 -18.82 -15.99 -14.00
N ALA A 129 -19.16 -15.41 -15.16
CA ALA A 129 -19.06 -13.97 -15.38
C ALA A 129 -19.97 -13.18 -14.43
N THR A 130 -21.20 -13.65 -14.19
CA THR A 130 -22.16 -12.98 -13.30
C THR A 130 -21.70 -12.99 -11.84
N GLY A 131 -21.13 -14.10 -11.37
CA GLY A 131 -20.50 -14.19 -10.05
C GLY A 131 -19.30 -13.26 -9.93
N THR A 132 -18.47 -13.19 -10.98
CA THR A 132 -17.30 -12.29 -11.02
C THR A 132 -17.71 -10.83 -10.93
N GLU A 133 -18.74 -10.41 -11.65
CA GLU A 133 -19.29 -9.05 -11.56
C GLU A 133 -19.86 -8.75 -10.17
N ARG A 134 -20.59 -9.72 -9.59
CA ARG A 134 -21.14 -9.58 -8.24
C ARG A 134 -20.04 -9.47 -7.19
N LEU A 135 -18.99 -10.28 -7.30
CA LEU A 135 -17.81 -10.22 -6.46
C LEU A 135 -17.16 -8.84 -6.56
N CYS A 136 -16.98 -8.32 -7.78
CA CYS A 136 -16.41 -6.99 -8.01
C CYS A 136 -17.22 -5.89 -7.31
N ARG A 137 -18.55 -5.92 -7.44
CA ARG A 137 -19.46 -4.97 -6.77
C ARG A 137 -19.36 -5.10 -5.25
N LEU A 138 -19.30 -6.31 -4.72
CA LEU A 138 -19.22 -6.54 -3.28
C LEU A 138 -17.88 -6.09 -2.69
N CYS A 139 -16.81 -6.17 -3.46
CA CYS A 139 -15.50 -5.59 -3.14
C CYS A 139 -15.45 -4.06 -3.31
N GLY A 140 -16.57 -3.42 -3.66
CA GLY A 140 -16.64 -1.96 -3.89
C GLY A 140 -15.76 -1.48 -5.04
N HIS A 141 -15.37 -2.38 -5.96
CA HIS A 141 -14.39 -2.13 -7.00
C HIS A 141 -13.02 -1.61 -6.49
N LEU A 142 -12.69 -1.87 -5.22
CA LEU A 142 -11.43 -1.46 -4.62
C LEU A 142 -10.30 -2.46 -4.96
N PRO A 143 -9.16 -2.00 -5.50
CA PRO A 143 -8.07 -2.89 -5.90
C PRO A 143 -7.65 -3.87 -4.81
N LEU A 144 -7.45 -3.41 -3.56
CA LEU A 144 -7.01 -4.26 -2.46
C LEU A 144 -8.03 -5.36 -2.11
N ALA A 145 -9.33 -5.03 -2.06
CA ALA A 145 -10.37 -6.01 -1.77
C ALA A 145 -10.47 -7.06 -2.90
N LEU A 146 -10.32 -6.62 -4.16
CA LEU A 146 -10.29 -7.50 -5.33
C LEU A 146 -9.06 -8.43 -5.28
N HIS A 147 -7.87 -7.90 -4.96
CA HIS A 147 -6.65 -8.71 -4.81
C HIS A 147 -6.85 -9.84 -3.79
N ILE A 148 -7.41 -9.52 -2.61
CA ILE A 148 -7.64 -10.51 -1.56
C ILE A 148 -8.66 -11.56 -2.03
N ALA A 149 -9.76 -11.13 -2.64
CA ALA A 149 -10.78 -12.03 -3.16
C ALA A 149 -10.24 -12.95 -4.27
N THR A 150 -9.44 -12.42 -5.20
CA THR A 150 -8.80 -13.22 -6.26
C THR A 150 -7.81 -14.22 -5.68
N ALA A 151 -7.03 -13.83 -4.66
CA ALA A 151 -6.13 -14.76 -3.97
C ALA A 151 -6.89 -15.90 -3.28
N LEU A 152 -8.11 -15.65 -2.77
CA LEU A 152 -8.98 -16.70 -2.25
C LEU A 152 -9.43 -17.69 -3.33
N LEU A 153 -9.84 -17.19 -4.50
CA LEU A 153 -10.20 -18.03 -5.65
C LEU A 153 -9.00 -18.82 -6.19
N ALA A 154 -7.80 -18.23 -6.19
CA ALA A 154 -6.60 -18.92 -6.66
C ALA A 154 -6.19 -20.08 -5.72
N ARG A 155 -6.38 -19.91 -4.41
CA ARG A 155 -6.04 -20.92 -3.40
C ARG A 155 -7.00 -22.12 -3.36
N ASP A 156 -8.21 -21.93 -3.88
CA ASP A 156 -9.29 -22.93 -3.85
C ASP A 156 -9.87 -23.10 -5.25
N PRO A 157 -9.36 -24.07 -6.05
CA PRO A 157 -9.78 -24.29 -7.43
C PRO A 157 -11.28 -24.59 -7.59
N ASP A 158 -11.89 -25.21 -6.58
CA ASP A 158 -13.31 -25.62 -6.60
C ASP A 158 -14.24 -24.46 -6.24
N LEU A 159 -13.74 -23.40 -5.60
CA LEU A 159 -14.50 -22.21 -5.25
C LEU A 159 -14.81 -21.35 -6.48
N THR A 160 -16.09 -21.13 -6.73
CA THR A 160 -16.57 -20.25 -7.80
C THR A 160 -16.64 -18.77 -7.36
N PRO A 161 -16.55 -17.82 -8.31
CA PRO A 161 -16.79 -16.40 -8.03
C PRO A 161 -18.13 -16.12 -7.33
N SER A 162 -19.20 -16.81 -7.71
CA SER A 162 -20.53 -16.69 -7.12
C SER A 162 -20.57 -17.14 -5.65
N GLU A 163 -19.95 -18.28 -5.32
CA GLU A 163 -19.87 -18.77 -3.94
C GLU A 163 -19.07 -17.81 -3.06
N LEU A 164 -17.93 -17.33 -3.54
CA LEU A 164 -17.15 -16.32 -2.81
C LEU A 164 -17.92 -15.00 -2.64
N ALA A 165 -18.70 -14.60 -3.65
CA ALA A 165 -19.57 -13.44 -3.55
C ALA A 165 -20.65 -13.61 -2.46
N ASP A 166 -21.22 -14.82 -2.33
CA ASP A 166 -22.17 -15.12 -1.24
C ASP A 166 -21.52 -15.07 0.14
N GLU A 167 -20.32 -15.62 0.29
CA GLU A 167 -19.53 -15.50 1.52
C GLU A 167 -19.25 -14.04 1.89
N LEU A 168 -18.85 -13.23 0.90
CA LEU A 168 -18.51 -11.83 1.09
C LEU A 168 -19.73 -10.99 1.47
N ALA A 169 -20.88 -11.23 0.85
CA ALA A 169 -22.13 -10.57 1.21
C ALA A 169 -22.49 -10.82 2.69
N ARG A 170 -22.41 -12.07 3.15
CA ARG A 170 -22.68 -12.44 4.55
C ARG A 170 -21.70 -11.79 5.54
N ALA A 171 -20.42 -11.66 5.16
CA ALA A 171 -19.42 -10.99 6.00
C ALA A 171 -19.67 -9.48 6.07
N ARG A 172 -20.00 -8.82 4.94
CA ARG A 172 -20.30 -7.38 4.91
C ARG A 172 -21.48 -6.98 5.79
N HIS A 173 -22.54 -7.79 5.84
CA HIS A 173 -23.70 -7.55 6.72
C HIS A 173 -23.37 -7.56 8.22
N LYS A 174 -22.20 -8.07 8.63
CA LYS A 174 -21.77 -8.03 10.05
C LYS A 174 -21.01 -6.75 10.39
N LEU A 175 -20.76 -5.88 9.40
CA LEU A 175 -19.88 -4.71 9.48
C LEU A 175 -20.65 -3.39 9.25
N ASP A 176 -21.89 -3.32 9.76
CA ASP A 176 -22.83 -2.22 9.48
C ASP A 176 -22.35 -0.82 9.90
N VAL A 177 -21.32 -0.72 10.76
CA VAL A 177 -20.81 0.55 11.32
C VAL A 177 -19.75 1.23 10.42
N LEU A 178 -19.21 0.53 9.41
CA LEU A 178 -18.14 1.06 8.55
C LEU A 178 -18.66 1.74 7.28
N ASP A 179 -17.87 2.63 6.69
CA ASP A 179 -18.12 3.09 5.32
C ASP A 179 -17.99 1.94 4.30
N ASP A 180 -18.53 2.12 3.10
CA ASP A 180 -18.60 1.03 2.11
C ASP A 180 -17.23 0.50 1.66
N GLY A 181 -16.20 1.35 1.63
CA GLY A 181 -14.86 0.97 1.20
C GLY A 181 -14.12 0.17 2.28
N GLU A 182 -14.09 0.68 3.50
CA GLU A 182 -13.56 -0.02 4.67
C GLU A 182 -14.29 -1.33 4.92
N ARG A 183 -15.62 -1.34 4.76
CA ARG A 183 -16.45 -2.54 4.88
C ARG A 183 -16.05 -3.62 3.88
N ALA A 184 -15.86 -3.27 2.61
CA ALA A 184 -15.48 -4.22 1.56
C ALA A 184 -14.09 -4.83 1.81
N VAL A 185 -13.09 -3.99 2.11
CA VAL A 185 -11.72 -4.44 2.41
C VAL A 185 -11.70 -5.32 3.66
N ARG A 186 -12.38 -4.90 4.73
CA ARG A 186 -12.42 -5.68 5.98
C ARG A 186 -13.14 -7.02 5.81
N ALA A 187 -14.23 -7.07 5.05
CA ALA A 187 -14.93 -8.33 4.79
C ALA A 187 -14.03 -9.31 3.99
N ALA A 188 -13.30 -8.83 2.99
CA ALA A 188 -12.34 -9.65 2.24
C ALA A 188 -11.20 -10.16 3.15
N PHE A 189 -10.64 -9.29 4.00
CA PHE A 189 -9.63 -9.68 4.99
C PHE A 189 -10.16 -10.69 6.00
N GLU A 190 -11.39 -10.53 6.49
CA GLU A 190 -12.01 -11.47 7.44
C GLU A 190 -12.17 -12.87 6.84
N LEU A 191 -12.62 -12.96 5.58
CA LEU A 191 -12.70 -14.23 4.86
C LEU A 191 -11.32 -14.86 4.64
N SER A 192 -10.32 -14.05 4.26
CA SER A 192 -8.93 -14.50 4.14
C SER A 192 -8.39 -15.05 5.46
N TYR A 193 -8.62 -14.31 6.55
CA TYR A 193 -8.17 -14.69 7.88
C TYR A 193 -8.80 -16.00 8.37
N ARG A 194 -10.10 -16.22 8.11
CA ARG A 194 -10.80 -17.46 8.50
C ARG A 194 -10.28 -18.71 7.79
N ARG A 195 -9.66 -18.55 6.62
CA ARG A 195 -9.07 -19.65 5.83
C ARG A 195 -7.61 -19.95 6.21
N LEU A 196 -7.03 -19.21 7.15
CA LEU A 196 -5.69 -19.49 7.68
C LEU A 196 -5.71 -20.72 8.59
N THR A 197 -4.65 -21.52 8.54
CA THR A 197 -4.43 -22.54 9.58
C THR A 197 -4.23 -21.87 10.95
N PRO A 198 -4.43 -22.59 12.08
CA PRO A 198 -4.19 -22.01 13.40
C PRO A 198 -2.78 -21.39 13.56
N GLN A 199 -1.78 -22.00 12.91
CA GLN A 199 -0.40 -21.53 12.92
C GLN A 199 -0.23 -20.25 12.11
N GLN A 200 -0.77 -20.18 10.89
CA GLN A 200 -0.76 -18.97 10.06
C GLN A 200 -1.53 -17.82 10.72
N ALA A 201 -2.69 -18.10 11.32
CA ALA A 201 -3.48 -17.11 12.05
C ALA A 201 -2.74 -16.55 13.27
N ARG A 202 -1.98 -17.40 13.98
CA ARG A 202 -1.10 -16.96 15.07
C ARG A 202 0.03 -16.08 14.55
N MET A 203 0.73 -16.51 13.49
CA MET A 203 1.79 -15.72 12.86
C MET A 203 1.30 -14.34 12.43
N PHE A 204 0.19 -14.29 11.69
CA PHE A 204 -0.42 -13.04 11.23
C PHE A 204 -0.74 -12.06 12.38
N ARG A 205 -1.22 -12.57 13.52
CA ARG A 205 -1.51 -11.74 14.71
C ARG A 205 -0.25 -11.21 15.42
N LEU A 206 0.91 -11.83 15.20
CA LEU A 206 2.18 -11.44 15.81
C LEU A 206 3.01 -10.50 14.93
N LEU A 207 2.79 -10.48 13.62
CA LEU A 207 3.46 -9.54 12.70
C LEU A 207 3.35 -8.07 13.16
N PRO A 208 2.21 -7.58 13.69
CA PRO A 208 2.10 -6.20 14.16
C PRO A 208 2.97 -5.84 15.37
N VAL A 209 3.58 -6.82 16.05
CA VAL A 209 4.54 -6.55 17.14
C VAL A 209 5.85 -5.98 16.58
N ASN A 210 6.14 -6.20 15.29
CA ASN A 210 7.28 -5.59 14.63
C ASN A 210 7.04 -4.08 14.47
N PRO A 211 7.89 -3.21 15.05
CA PRO A 211 7.70 -1.76 14.95
C PRO A 211 7.99 -1.23 13.53
N GLY A 212 8.69 -2.02 12.69
CA GLY A 212 9.11 -1.60 11.36
C GLY A 212 8.19 -2.05 10.22
N PRO A 213 8.33 -1.44 9.03
CA PRO A 213 7.61 -1.86 7.82
C PRO A 213 8.17 -3.17 7.22
N HIS A 214 9.33 -3.61 7.71
CA HIS A 214 10.02 -4.80 7.23
C HIS A 214 10.29 -5.73 8.41
N ILE A 215 10.09 -7.02 8.18
CA ILE A 215 10.41 -8.08 9.11
C ILE A 215 11.17 -9.16 8.36
N ALA A 216 12.28 -9.61 8.92
CA ALA A 216 13.07 -10.68 8.35
C ALA A 216 12.50 -12.06 8.73
N THR A 217 12.67 -13.07 7.88
CA THR A 217 12.08 -14.40 8.06
C THR A 217 12.52 -15.07 9.37
N ASP A 218 13.77 -14.89 9.75
CA ASP A 218 14.33 -15.34 11.04
C ASP A 218 13.64 -14.66 12.22
N ALA A 219 13.39 -13.34 12.14
CA ALA A 219 12.63 -12.62 13.16
C ALA A 219 11.19 -13.15 13.29
N VAL A 220 10.53 -13.48 12.17
CA VAL A 220 9.21 -14.12 12.18
C VAL A 220 9.29 -15.48 12.86
N ALA A 221 10.24 -16.34 12.46
CA ALA A 221 10.43 -17.68 13.01
C ALA A 221 10.57 -17.65 14.54
N ARG A 222 11.37 -16.70 15.06
CA ARG A 222 11.53 -16.46 16.50
C ARG A 222 10.25 -15.96 17.18
N LEU A 223 9.52 -15.04 16.54
CA LEU A 223 8.22 -14.55 17.05
C LEU A 223 7.18 -15.66 17.19
N VAL A 224 7.19 -16.64 16.29
CA VAL A 224 6.25 -17.76 16.30
C VAL A 224 6.78 -19.02 16.98
N ASP A 225 7.98 -18.98 17.56
CA ASP A 225 8.64 -20.12 18.20
C ASP A 225 8.73 -21.36 17.28
N LEU A 226 9.19 -21.13 16.03
CA LEU A 226 9.44 -22.15 15.04
C LEU A 226 10.93 -22.20 14.66
N PRO A 227 11.47 -23.36 14.31
CA PRO A 227 12.79 -23.45 13.68
C PRO A 227 12.78 -22.73 12.31
N ASP A 228 13.90 -22.10 11.96
CA ASP A 228 14.04 -21.18 10.81
C ASP A 228 13.66 -21.81 9.45
N ASP A 229 13.77 -23.13 9.33
CA ASP A 229 13.45 -23.92 8.13
C ASP A 229 11.94 -24.04 7.85
N ARG A 230 11.08 -23.91 8.87
CA ARG A 230 9.62 -24.04 8.75
C ARG A 230 8.89 -22.72 8.57
N ALA A 231 9.57 -21.58 8.73
CA ALA A 231 8.98 -20.26 8.51
C ALA A 231 8.85 -19.88 7.03
N VAL A 232 9.66 -20.48 6.14
CA VAL A 232 9.69 -20.17 4.70
C VAL A 232 8.45 -20.70 3.94
N GLY A 233 7.68 -21.62 4.54
CA GLY A 233 6.54 -22.29 3.90
C GLY A 233 5.16 -22.06 4.55
N LEU A 234 5.05 -21.11 5.49
CA LEU A 234 3.79 -20.74 6.15
C LEU A 234 3.21 -19.45 5.58
#